data_AF-A0A553UME5-F1
#
_entry.id   AF-A0A553UME5-F1
#
_cell.length_a   1.000
_cell.length_b   1.000
_cell.length_c   1.000
_cell.angle_alpha   90.00
_cell.angle_beta   90.00
_cell.angle_gamma   90.00
#
_symmetry.space_group_name_H-M   'P 1'
#
loop_
_entity.id
_entity.type
_entity.pdbx_description
1 polymer ?
#
loop_
_entity_poly.entity_id
_entity_poly.type
_entity_poly.pdbx_seq_one_letter_code
_entity_poly.pdbx_strand_id
1 'polypeptide(L)'
;MTLWGHLERFAFIDLVNFVNNQTGTLSLGEAYQGRTLEMYLVKGKLRTLHADGFRIQEQMRVREIIYTLISQYNGKFEFDNRRLRSECDFWLDMDLAQLLTQAAQDTMIPENELPRPHDKFVDACLAKPFADLVQSDALQDKWQQIQPYLGWGISAAELTGQLFYSERELRVTLHRLLLAGAVLPQPKLSERLPVLGQIQSVQGRAALPAKRSADAKPGCRLSKSWRRFTRSLH
;
A
#
# COMPACT_ATOMS: atom_id res chain seq x y z
N MET A 1 -37.27 14.00 -6.84
CA MET A 1 -37.34 12.81 -5.99
C MET A 1 -36.26 12.96 -4.96
N THR A 2 -36.64 12.82 -3.69
CA THR A 2 -35.74 12.95 -2.55
C THR A 2 -35.63 11.56 -1.92
N LEU A 3 -34.41 11.06 -1.75
CA LEU A 3 -34.12 9.78 -1.09
C LEU A 3 -33.48 10.08 0.26
N TRP A 4 -33.88 9.38 1.31
CA TRP A 4 -33.30 9.55 2.64
C TRP A 4 -33.12 8.20 3.33
N GLY A 5 -32.16 8.12 4.25
CA GLY A 5 -31.88 6.89 4.97
C GLY A 5 -30.69 6.99 5.90
N HIS A 6 -30.18 5.82 6.29
CA HIS A 6 -29.04 5.68 7.19
C HIS A 6 -27.97 4.79 6.53
N LEU A 7 -26.70 5.19 6.63
CA LEU A 7 -25.57 4.43 6.10
C LEU A 7 -25.34 3.10 6.82
N GLU A 8 -25.92 2.93 8.01
CA GLU A 8 -25.93 1.65 8.75
C GLU A 8 -26.77 0.56 8.06
N ARG A 9 -27.77 0.98 7.26
CA ARG A 9 -28.71 0.06 6.60
C ARG A 9 -28.45 -0.08 5.10
N PHE A 10 -27.83 0.93 4.50
CA PHE A 10 -27.47 0.95 3.09
C PHE A 10 -25.99 1.30 2.99
N ALA A 11 -25.18 0.39 2.47
CA ALA A 11 -23.77 0.68 2.28
C ALA A 11 -23.62 1.90 1.35
N PHE A 12 -22.60 2.73 1.61
CA PHE A 12 -22.35 3.91 0.79
C PHE A 12 -22.21 3.58 -0.71
N ILE A 13 -21.68 2.40 -1.03
CA ILE A 13 -21.57 1.87 -2.40
C ILE A 13 -22.95 1.72 -3.07
N ASP A 14 -23.94 1.19 -2.35
CA ASP A 14 -25.29 0.99 -2.89
C ASP A 14 -25.97 2.33 -3.17
N LEU A 15 -25.76 3.30 -2.27
CA LEU A 15 -26.24 4.67 -2.44
C LEU A 15 -25.64 5.31 -3.70
N VAL A 16 -24.33 5.17 -3.92
CA VAL A 16 -23.68 5.68 -5.13
C VAL A 16 -24.21 5.02 -6.39
N ASN A 17 -24.42 3.70 -6.39
CA ASN A 17 -25.02 2.99 -7.52
C ASN A 17 -26.40 3.57 -7.88
N PHE A 18 -27.19 3.95 -6.87
CA PHE A 18 -28.49 4.60 -7.09
C PHE A 18 -28.36 6.02 -7.68
N VAL A 19 -27.40 6.81 -7.21
CA VAL A 19 -27.21 8.20 -7.67
C VAL A 19 -26.31 8.33 -8.91
N ASN A 20 -25.70 7.24 -9.40
CA ASN A 20 -24.72 7.26 -10.49
C ASN A 20 -25.27 7.86 -11.81
N ASN A 21 -26.59 7.75 -12.05
CA ASN A 21 -27.23 8.33 -13.22
C ASN A 21 -28.02 9.61 -12.91
N GLN A 22 -27.92 10.11 -11.68
CA GLN A 22 -28.69 11.24 -11.19
C GLN A 22 -27.82 12.48 -11.05
N THR A 23 -28.49 13.63 -11.13
CA THR A 23 -27.90 14.94 -10.86
C THR A 23 -28.62 15.50 -9.65
N GLY A 24 -27.87 15.96 -8.65
CA GLY A 24 -28.44 16.39 -7.38
C GLY A 24 -27.38 16.64 -6.32
N THR A 25 -27.84 16.92 -5.10
CA THR A 25 -26.99 17.05 -3.92
C THR A 25 -27.20 15.86 -3.01
N LEU A 26 -26.11 15.18 -2.67
CA LEU A 26 -26.08 14.15 -1.63
C LEU A 26 -25.52 14.76 -0.34
N SER A 27 -26.36 14.85 0.68
CA SER A 27 -25.99 15.31 2.02
C SER A 27 -25.80 14.10 2.93
N LEU A 28 -24.68 14.03 3.62
CA LEU A 28 -24.36 12.99 4.59
C LEU A 28 -24.17 13.63 5.96
N GLY A 29 -25.14 13.46 6.85
CA GLY A 29 -25.09 13.98 8.22
C GLY A 29 -24.23 13.08 9.12
N GLU A 30 -23.29 13.70 9.84
CA GLU A 30 -22.38 13.06 10.81
C GLU A 30 -21.48 11.95 10.24
N ALA A 31 -21.41 11.81 8.91
CA ALA A 31 -20.74 10.70 8.25
C ALA A 31 -19.20 10.82 8.20
N TYR A 32 -18.63 11.98 8.51
CA TYR A 32 -17.18 12.18 8.51
C TYR A 32 -16.74 12.99 9.72
N GLN A 33 -16.13 12.32 10.71
CA GLN A 33 -15.64 12.95 11.93
C GLN A 33 -16.71 13.79 12.66
N GLY A 34 -17.98 13.36 12.60
CA GLY A 34 -19.12 14.08 13.17
C GLY A 34 -19.59 15.31 12.37
N ARG A 35 -19.02 15.54 11.18
CA ARG A 35 -19.37 16.65 10.29
C ARG A 35 -20.42 16.24 9.25
N THR A 36 -21.12 17.23 8.72
CA THR A 36 -22.04 17.05 7.60
C THR A 36 -21.30 17.28 6.28
N LEU A 37 -21.37 16.31 5.38
CA LEU A 37 -20.82 16.44 4.04
C LEU A 37 -21.92 16.75 3.03
N GLU A 38 -21.66 17.66 2.10
CA GLU A 38 -22.52 17.91 0.95
C GLU A 38 -21.75 17.66 -0.35
N MET A 39 -22.20 16.68 -1.12
CA MET A 39 -21.64 16.31 -2.42
C MET A 39 -22.57 16.77 -3.54
N TYR A 40 -22.01 17.50 -4.50
CA TYR A 40 -22.75 17.92 -5.69
C TYR A 40 -22.40 16.98 -6.83
N LEU A 41 -23.42 16.25 -7.31
CA LEU A 41 -23.28 15.20 -8.31
C LEU A 41 -23.95 15.63 -9.61
N VAL A 42 -23.25 15.40 -10.73
CA VAL A 42 -23.78 15.62 -12.08
C VAL A 42 -23.54 14.36 -12.89
N LYS A 43 -24.59 13.57 -13.16
CA LYS A 43 -24.53 12.30 -13.89
C LYS A 43 -23.43 11.37 -13.33
N GLY A 44 -23.44 11.14 -12.02
CA GLY A 44 -22.49 10.25 -11.34
C GLY A 44 -21.09 10.83 -11.11
N LYS A 45 -20.81 12.02 -11.65
CA LYS A 45 -19.56 12.73 -11.41
C LYS A 45 -19.66 13.66 -10.21
N LEU A 46 -18.72 13.53 -9.28
CA LEU A 46 -18.54 14.46 -8.18
C LEU A 46 -17.93 15.76 -8.71
N ARG A 47 -18.68 16.86 -8.56
CA ARG A 47 -18.29 18.19 -9.05
C ARG A 47 -17.80 19.12 -7.96
N THR A 48 -18.35 18.99 -6.75
CA THR A 48 -17.85 19.68 -5.56
C THR A 48 -18.15 18.85 -4.31
N LEU A 49 -17.34 19.04 -3.27
CA LEU A 49 -17.56 18.47 -1.94
C LEU A 49 -17.42 19.60 -0.91
N HIS A 50 -18.38 19.67 0.01
CA HIS A 50 -18.35 20.58 1.16
C HIS A 50 -18.40 19.79 2.45
N ALA A 51 -17.76 20.31 3.50
CA ALA A 51 -17.90 19.84 4.87
C ALA A 51 -18.39 21.01 5.75
N ASP A 52 -19.53 20.86 6.40
CA ASP A 52 -20.21 21.88 7.21
C ASP A 52 -20.34 23.23 6.46
N GLY A 53 -20.62 23.16 5.16
CA GLY A 53 -20.75 24.33 4.28
C GLY A 53 -19.43 24.89 3.73
N PHE A 54 -18.27 24.41 4.19
CA PHE A 54 -16.96 24.81 3.66
C PHE A 54 -16.56 23.92 2.49
N ARG A 55 -16.22 24.54 1.36
CA ARG A 55 -15.75 23.84 0.17
C ARG A 55 -14.38 23.26 0.39
N ILE A 56 -14.24 21.98 0.13
CA ILE A 56 -12.95 21.30 0.05
C ILE A 56 -12.39 21.58 -1.33
N GLN A 57 -11.16 22.09 -1.43
CA GLN A 57 -10.52 22.49 -2.69
C GLN A 57 -9.39 21.54 -3.12
N GLU A 58 -8.98 20.64 -2.24
CA GLU A 58 -7.91 19.70 -2.50
C GLU A 58 -8.51 18.38 -2.99
N GLN A 59 -8.23 18.04 -4.25
CA GLN A 59 -8.74 16.80 -4.87
C GLN A 59 -8.35 15.55 -4.06
N MET A 60 -7.17 15.58 -3.45
CA MET A 60 -6.68 14.51 -2.58
C MET A 60 -7.47 14.38 -1.30
N ARG A 61 -7.80 15.52 -0.68
CA ARG A 61 -8.63 15.52 0.52
C ARG A 61 -10.01 14.96 0.23
N VAL A 62 -10.56 15.24 -0.95
CA VAL A 62 -11.82 14.64 -1.41
C VAL A 62 -11.71 13.12 -1.51
N ARG A 63 -10.65 12.58 -2.12
CA ARG A 63 -10.43 11.11 -2.19
C ARG A 63 -10.38 10.47 -0.80
N GLU A 64 -9.59 11.03 0.11
CA GLU A 64 -9.47 10.54 1.48
C GLU A 64 -10.83 10.49 2.21
N ILE A 65 -11.65 11.52 2.02
CA ILE A 65 -12.99 11.58 2.62
C ILE A 65 -13.88 10.49 2.03
N ILE A 66 -13.91 10.33 0.71
CA ILE A 66 -14.68 9.27 0.06
C ILE A 66 -14.22 7.89 0.55
N TYR A 67 -12.91 7.66 0.70
CA TYR A 67 -12.37 6.40 1.21
C TYR A 67 -12.78 6.14 2.66
N THR A 68 -12.80 7.19 3.48
CA THR A 68 -13.27 7.13 4.86
C THR A 68 -14.75 6.75 4.92
N LEU A 69 -15.59 7.32 4.05
CA LEU A 69 -17.03 7.03 3.99
C LEU A 69 -17.36 5.59 3.58
N ILE A 70 -16.50 4.95 2.80
CA ILE A 70 -16.68 3.53 2.45
C ILE A 70 -16.37 2.63 3.65
N SER A 71 -15.41 3.05 4.46
CA SER A 71 -14.96 2.32 5.65
C SER A 71 -15.86 2.57 6.86
N GLN A 72 -16.56 3.72 6.89
CA GLN A 72 -17.43 4.15 7.98
C GLN A 72 -18.90 3.97 7.58
N TYR A 73 -19.60 3.06 8.25
CA TYR A 73 -21.00 2.74 7.97
C TYR A 73 -21.98 3.50 8.86
N ASN A 74 -21.67 4.75 9.23
CA ASN A 74 -22.49 5.55 10.14
C ASN A 74 -22.91 6.88 9.52
N GLY A 75 -24.02 7.42 10.01
CA GLY A 75 -24.57 8.70 9.56
C GLY A 75 -25.87 8.57 8.78
N LYS A 76 -26.55 9.71 8.65
CA LYS A 76 -27.79 9.86 7.87
C LYS A 76 -27.44 10.35 6.49
N PHE A 77 -28.20 9.93 5.47
CA PHE A 77 -28.05 10.49 4.14
C PHE A 77 -29.37 11.05 3.62
N GLU A 78 -29.25 12.08 2.80
CA GLU A 78 -30.35 12.68 2.05
C GLU A 78 -29.84 13.04 0.66
N PHE A 79 -30.47 12.51 -0.39
CA PHE A 79 -30.21 12.87 -1.76
C PHE A 79 -31.40 13.64 -2.33
N ASP A 80 -31.16 14.85 -2.81
CA ASP A 80 -32.16 15.68 -3.46
C ASP A 80 -31.74 16.00 -4.90
N ASN A 81 -32.54 15.53 -5.86
CA ASN A 81 -32.30 15.73 -7.28
C ASN A 81 -32.78 17.10 -7.84
N ARG A 82 -33.47 17.90 -7.03
CA ARG A 82 -33.91 19.27 -7.39
C ARG A 82 -32.97 20.33 -6.84
N ARG A 83 -32.23 19.99 -5.79
CA ARG A 83 -31.25 20.87 -5.16
C ARG A 83 -29.93 20.76 -5.92
N LEU A 84 -29.82 21.48 -7.04
CA LEU A 84 -28.54 21.81 -7.64
C LEU A 84 -28.36 23.32 -7.49
N ARG A 85 -27.43 23.76 -6.65
CA ARG A 85 -27.12 25.19 -6.58
C ARG A 85 -26.48 25.59 -7.91
N SER A 86 -27.17 26.44 -8.66
CA SER A 86 -26.74 26.93 -9.98
C SER A 86 -25.48 27.79 -9.94
N GLU A 87 -25.00 28.15 -8.74
CA GLU A 87 -23.83 29.00 -8.49
C GLU A 87 -22.61 28.22 -7.97
N CYS A 88 -22.67 26.89 -7.90
CA CYS A 88 -21.50 26.12 -7.50
C CYS A 88 -20.47 26.09 -8.64
N ASP A 89 -19.31 26.71 -8.45
CA ASP A 89 -18.14 26.50 -9.30
C ASP A 89 -17.75 25.02 -9.27
N PHE A 90 -18.21 24.27 -10.28
CA PHE A 90 -17.83 22.89 -10.50
C PHE A 90 -16.35 22.85 -10.85
N TRP A 91 -15.52 22.53 -9.86
CA TRP A 91 -14.07 22.48 -10.02
C TRP A 91 -13.53 21.06 -10.07
N LEU A 92 -14.30 20.08 -9.59
CA LEU A 92 -13.96 18.66 -9.72
C LEU A 92 -14.62 18.06 -10.96
N ASP A 93 -13.92 17.08 -11.53
CA ASP A 93 -14.49 16.11 -12.46
C ASP A 93 -13.97 14.73 -12.06
N MET A 94 -14.58 14.16 -11.02
CA MET A 94 -14.23 12.82 -10.54
C MET A 94 -15.41 11.88 -10.70
N ASP A 95 -15.19 10.75 -11.35
CA ASP A 95 -16.19 9.69 -11.43
C ASP A 95 -16.31 9.02 -10.05
N LEU A 96 -17.48 9.13 -9.42
CA LEU A 96 -17.68 8.62 -8.07
C LEU A 96 -17.64 7.09 -8.05
N ALA A 97 -18.16 6.41 -9.07
CA ALA A 97 -18.11 4.96 -9.16
C ALA A 97 -16.67 4.44 -9.36
N GLN A 98 -15.87 5.15 -10.16
CA GLN A 98 -14.44 4.84 -10.31
C GLN A 98 -13.68 5.04 -8.98
N LEU A 99 -13.97 6.14 -8.26
CA LEU A 99 -13.38 6.37 -6.94
C LEU A 99 -13.76 5.28 -5.94
N LEU A 100 -15.01 4.84 -5.92
CA LEU A 100 -15.44 3.72 -5.08
C LEU A 100 -14.73 2.42 -5.44
N THR A 101 -14.55 2.15 -6.72
CA THR A 101 -13.88 0.93 -7.19
C THR A 101 -12.40 0.93 -6.79
N GLN A 102 -11.72 2.07 -6.97
CA GLN A 102 -10.34 2.26 -6.51
C GLN A 102 -10.24 2.09 -4.99
N ALA A 103 -11.15 2.74 -4.25
CA ALA A 103 -11.20 2.65 -2.81
C ALA A 103 -11.43 1.22 -2.32
N ALA A 104 -12.37 0.48 -2.92
CA ALA A 104 -12.67 -0.90 -2.55
C ALA A 104 -11.43 -1.80 -2.73
N GLN A 105 -10.69 -1.61 -3.83
CA GLN A 105 -9.42 -2.31 -4.07
C GLN A 105 -8.34 -1.88 -3.06
N ASP A 106 -8.32 -0.61 -2.63
CA ASP A 106 -7.35 -0.06 -1.68
C ASP A 106 -7.67 -0.43 -0.22
N THR A 107 -8.95 -0.54 0.16
CA THR A 107 -9.42 -0.95 1.50
C THR A 107 -9.23 -2.44 1.79
N MET A 108 -9.04 -3.27 0.76
CA MET A 108 -8.74 -4.69 0.95
C MET A 108 -7.34 -4.96 1.50
N ILE A 109 -6.42 -3.98 1.45
CA ILE A 109 -5.07 -4.14 1.99
C ILE A 109 -5.05 -3.60 3.43
N PRO A 110 -4.97 -4.48 4.44
CA PRO A 110 -4.97 -4.04 5.82
C PRO A 110 -3.69 -3.23 6.14
N GLU A 111 -3.81 -2.26 7.03
CA GLU A 111 -2.78 -1.23 7.29
C GLU A 111 -1.43 -1.82 7.76
N ASN A 112 -1.47 -3.01 8.37
CA ASN A 112 -0.31 -3.76 8.83
C ASN A 112 0.51 -4.41 7.69
N GLU A 113 -0.09 -4.60 6.52
CA GLU A 113 0.59 -5.13 5.33
C GLU A 113 1.20 -4.01 4.48
N LEU A 114 0.78 -2.76 4.70
CA LEU A 114 1.33 -1.62 3.98
C LEU A 114 2.78 -1.33 4.42
N PRO A 115 3.67 -0.98 3.48
CA PRO A 115 5.00 -0.42 3.77
C PRO A 115 4.95 0.62 4.87
N ARG A 116 5.98 0.74 5.72
CA ARG A 116 6.02 1.85 6.66
C ARG A 116 6.19 3.16 5.89
N PRO A 117 5.69 4.30 6.41
CA PRO A 117 5.75 5.56 5.68
C PRO A 117 7.17 5.99 5.29
N HIS A 118 8.17 5.58 6.06
CA HIS A 118 9.58 5.95 5.91
C HIS A 118 10.45 4.84 5.28
N ASP A 119 9.86 3.70 4.90
CA ASP A 119 10.61 2.66 4.20
C ASP A 119 10.93 3.16 2.78
N LYS A 120 12.20 3.04 2.36
CA LYS A 120 12.67 3.53 1.06
C LYS A 120 12.59 2.43 0.00
N PHE A 121 12.20 2.82 -1.20
CA PHE A 121 12.05 1.95 -2.35
C PHE A 121 12.89 2.43 -3.52
N VAL A 122 13.51 1.49 -4.23
CA VAL A 122 14.32 1.74 -5.44
C VAL A 122 13.68 1.07 -6.65
N ASP A 123 13.98 1.62 -7.83
CA ASP A 123 13.54 1.07 -9.10
C ASP A 123 14.19 -0.30 -9.35
N ALA A 124 13.37 -1.33 -9.54
CA ALA A 124 13.81 -2.69 -9.86
C ALA A 124 13.67 -3.00 -11.36
N CYS A 125 13.01 -2.13 -12.14
CA CYS A 125 12.75 -2.27 -13.56
C CYS A 125 13.94 -1.89 -14.45
N LEU A 126 15.18 -1.89 -13.92
CA LEU A 126 16.38 -1.53 -14.69
C LEU A 126 16.62 -2.45 -15.91
N ALA A 127 16.05 -3.67 -15.92
CA ALA A 127 16.27 -4.67 -16.96
C ALA A 127 15.01 -5.14 -17.71
N LYS A 128 13.79 -4.77 -17.25
CA LYS A 128 12.53 -5.20 -17.88
C LYS A 128 11.57 -4.03 -18.04
N PRO A 129 10.84 -3.92 -19.16
CA PRO A 129 9.80 -2.91 -19.32
C PRO A 129 8.73 -3.07 -18.25
N PHE A 130 8.35 -1.97 -17.60
CA PHE A 130 7.28 -1.96 -16.60
C PHE A 130 5.95 -2.52 -17.16
N ALA A 131 5.68 -2.28 -18.45
CA ALA A 131 4.50 -2.78 -19.15
C ALA A 131 4.39 -4.33 -19.15
N ASP A 132 5.51 -5.04 -19.03
CA ASP A 132 5.53 -6.50 -18.96
C ASP A 132 5.26 -7.01 -17.54
N LEU A 133 5.49 -6.18 -16.52
CA LEU A 133 5.32 -6.52 -15.11
C LEU A 133 3.92 -6.19 -14.59
N VAL A 134 3.26 -5.18 -15.17
CA VAL A 134 1.98 -4.67 -14.69
C VAL A 134 1.00 -4.42 -15.84
N GLN A 135 -0.10 -5.17 -15.82
CA GLN A 135 -1.20 -5.06 -16.79
C GLN A 135 -2.32 -4.10 -16.36
N SER A 136 -2.10 -3.30 -15.32
CA SER A 136 -3.09 -2.32 -14.83
C SER A 136 -2.73 -0.92 -15.30
N ASP A 137 -3.57 -0.35 -16.17
CA ASP A 137 -3.41 1.01 -16.72
C ASP A 137 -3.28 2.06 -15.60
N ALA A 138 -4.12 1.98 -14.57
CA ALA A 138 -4.08 2.89 -13.42
C ALA A 138 -2.74 2.84 -12.65
N LEU A 139 -2.07 1.69 -12.66
CA LEU A 139 -0.79 1.50 -11.98
C LEU A 139 0.38 1.91 -12.89
N GLN A 140 0.22 1.80 -14.22
CA GLN A 140 1.14 2.38 -15.20
C GLN A 140 1.18 3.91 -15.11
N ASP A 141 0.02 4.57 -15.02
CA ASP A 141 -0.04 6.03 -14.85
C ASP A 141 0.68 6.48 -13.57
N LYS A 142 0.44 5.76 -12.45
CA LYS A 142 1.12 6.04 -11.18
C LYS A 142 2.61 5.74 -11.25
N TRP A 143 3.02 4.69 -11.96
CA TRP A 143 4.42 4.36 -12.16
C TRP A 143 5.18 5.48 -12.89
N GLN A 144 4.62 6.03 -13.97
CA GLN A 144 5.24 7.13 -14.70
C GLN A 144 5.48 8.37 -13.81
N GLN A 145 4.62 8.59 -12.81
CA GLN A 145 4.78 9.68 -11.86
C GLN A 145 5.80 9.38 -10.76
N ILE A 146 5.90 8.12 -10.31
CA ILE A 146 6.76 7.73 -9.18
C ILE A 146 8.20 7.41 -9.65
N GLN A 147 8.35 6.82 -10.83
CA GLN A 147 9.64 6.36 -11.37
C GLN A 147 10.77 7.40 -11.29
N PRO A 148 10.56 8.69 -11.63
CA PRO A 148 11.62 9.69 -11.59
C PRO A 148 12.26 9.86 -10.21
N TYR A 149 11.52 9.52 -9.15
CA TYR A 149 11.96 9.69 -7.76
C TYR A 149 12.64 8.45 -7.17
N LEU A 150 12.57 7.30 -7.84
CA LEU A 150 13.09 6.02 -7.32
C LEU A 150 14.62 5.85 -7.43
N GLY A 151 15.33 6.78 -8.09
CA GLY A 151 16.76 6.65 -8.40
C GLY A 151 17.69 6.51 -7.19
N TRP A 152 17.39 7.15 -6.06
CA TRP A 152 18.22 7.09 -4.84
C TRP A 152 17.54 6.42 -3.64
N GLY A 153 16.33 5.91 -3.83
CA GLY A 153 15.51 5.42 -2.73
C GLY A 153 14.58 6.51 -2.20
N ILE A 154 13.28 6.35 -2.43
CA ILE A 154 12.26 7.26 -1.91
C ILE A 154 11.25 6.52 -1.04
N SER A 155 10.78 7.20 0.00
CA SER A 155 9.74 6.70 0.89
C SER A 155 8.37 7.31 0.57
N ALA A 156 7.30 6.69 1.07
CA ALA A 156 5.95 7.22 0.89
C ALA A 156 5.79 8.62 1.49
N ALA A 157 6.39 8.87 2.66
CA ALA A 157 6.38 10.17 3.33
C ALA A 157 7.20 11.26 2.59
N GLU A 158 8.21 10.86 1.81
CA GLU A 158 8.92 11.81 0.94
C GLU A 158 8.11 12.08 -0.34
N LEU A 159 7.41 11.06 -0.88
CA LEU A 159 6.57 11.20 -2.07
C LEU A 159 5.33 12.08 -1.84
N THR A 160 4.76 12.12 -0.63
CA THR A 160 3.63 13.01 -0.30
C THR A 160 3.98 14.48 -0.44
N GLY A 161 5.26 14.85 -0.26
CA GLY A 161 5.74 16.21 -0.45
C GLY A 161 5.97 16.59 -1.91
N GLN A 162 6.05 15.61 -2.81
CA GLN A 162 6.37 15.80 -4.24
C GLN A 162 5.17 15.56 -5.16
N LEU A 163 4.30 14.64 -4.76
CA LEU A 163 3.11 14.26 -5.50
C LEU A 163 1.87 14.66 -4.72
N PHE A 164 0.83 15.07 -5.45
CA PHE A 164 -0.49 15.28 -4.89
C PHE A 164 -1.16 13.92 -4.64
N TYR A 165 -0.63 13.12 -3.72
CA TYR A 165 -1.23 11.87 -3.24
C TYR A 165 -1.16 11.79 -1.72
N SER A 166 -2.12 11.11 -1.10
CA SER A 166 -2.10 10.86 0.35
C SER A 166 -1.01 9.84 0.68
N GLU A 167 -0.50 9.90 1.90
CA GLU A 167 0.53 8.97 2.36
C GLU A 167 0.06 7.51 2.23
N ARG A 168 -1.19 7.24 2.61
CA ARG A 168 -1.77 5.91 2.51
C ARG A 168 -1.89 5.45 1.06
N GLU A 169 -2.35 6.30 0.15
CA GLU A 169 -2.43 5.95 -1.28
C GLU A 169 -1.06 5.63 -1.87
N LEU A 170 -0.03 6.38 -1.48
CA LEU A 170 1.34 6.12 -1.91
C LEU A 170 1.87 4.81 -1.33
N ARG A 171 1.59 4.51 -0.05
CA ARG A 171 1.94 3.23 0.58
C ARG A 171 1.24 2.05 -0.09
N VAL A 172 -0.04 2.17 -0.43
CA VAL A 172 -0.79 1.16 -1.21
C VAL A 172 -0.20 0.99 -2.60
N THR A 173 0.13 2.09 -3.27
CA THR A 173 0.72 2.06 -4.61
C THR A 173 2.10 1.39 -4.59
N LEU A 174 2.97 1.76 -3.66
CA LEU A 174 4.28 1.14 -3.45
C LEU A 174 4.17 -0.34 -3.07
N HIS A 175 3.18 -0.71 -2.24
CA HIS A 175 2.91 -2.11 -1.92
C HIS A 175 2.57 -2.92 -3.17
N ARG A 176 1.67 -2.42 -4.03
CA ARG A 176 1.32 -3.10 -5.29
C ARG A 176 2.49 -3.16 -6.26
N LEU A 177 3.29 -2.10 -6.35
CA LEU A 177 4.52 -2.09 -7.15
C LEU A 177 5.55 -3.11 -6.64
N LEU A 178 5.63 -3.29 -5.31
CA LEU A 178 6.50 -4.28 -4.69
C LEU A 178 6.04 -5.71 -5.01
N LEU A 179 4.73 -5.98 -4.93
CA LEU A 179 4.17 -7.28 -5.31
C LEU A 179 4.36 -7.59 -6.79
N ALA A 180 4.30 -6.57 -7.65
CA ALA A 180 4.59 -6.69 -9.09
C ALA A 180 6.10 -6.85 -9.39
N GLY A 181 6.97 -6.69 -8.40
CA GLY A 181 8.43 -6.73 -8.57
C GLY A 181 9.00 -5.50 -9.30
N ALA A 182 8.22 -4.42 -9.43
CA ALA A 182 8.65 -3.19 -10.10
C ALA A 182 9.51 -2.29 -9.20
N VAL A 183 9.31 -2.37 -7.88
CA VAL A 183 10.17 -1.72 -6.89
C VAL A 183 10.69 -2.74 -5.90
N LEU A 184 11.86 -2.46 -5.34
CA LEU A 184 12.44 -3.24 -4.26
C LEU A 184 12.67 -2.35 -3.03
N PRO A 185 12.49 -2.89 -1.82
CA PRO A 185 12.87 -2.17 -0.62
C PRO A 185 14.38 -1.95 -0.64
N GLN A 186 14.81 -0.70 -0.40
CA GLN A 186 16.22 -0.42 -0.19
C GLN A 186 16.63 -1.09 1.12
N PRO A 187 17.62 -1.99 1.13
CA PRO A 187 18.09 -2.56 2.38
C PRO A 187 18.54 -1.41 3.28
N LYS A 188 18.00 -1.36 4.50
CA LYS A 188 18.41 -0.39 5.51
C LYS A 188 19.92 -0.54 5.72
N LEU A 189 20.70 0.41 5.20
CA LEU A 189 22.13 0.53 5.49
C LEU A 189 22.38 0.74 7.01
N SER A 190 21.33 0.95 7.79
CA SER A 190 21.37 1.09 9.24
C SER A 190 21.38 -0.22 10.04
N GLU A 191 21.42 -1.40 9.42
CA GLU A 191 21.47 -2.69 10.15
C GLU A 191 22.62 -3.63 9.75
N ARG A 192 23.61 -3.15 8.99
CA ARG A 192 24.88 -3.87 8.78
C ARG A 192 26.07 -2.93 8.86
N LEU A 193 26.44 -2.55 10.07
CA LEU A 193 27.85 -2.26 10.33
C LEU A 193 28.63 -3.60 10.30
N PRO A 194 29.76 -3.65 9.60
CA PRO A 194 30.49 -4.88 9.36
C PRO A 194 31.29 -5.27 10.61
N VAL A 195 31.08 -6.47 11.15
CA VAL A 195 32.15 -7.15 11.90
C VAL A 195 33.12 -7.76 10.88
N LEU A 196 33.87 -6.89 10.20
CA LEU A 196 35.13 -7.23 9.56
C LEU A 196 36.24 -6.64 10.41
N GLY A 197 36.54 -7.35 11.49
CA GLY A 197 37.50 -6.92 12.48
C GLY A 197 37.93 -8.07 13.37
N GLN A 198 38.36 -9.18 12.75
CA GLN A 198 39.38 -10.12 13.22
C GLN A 198 39.20 -11.44 12.46
N ILE A 199 40.10 -11.69 11.51
CA ILE A 199 40.88 -12.93 11.33
C ILE A 199 41.65 -12.70 10.02
N GLN A 200 42.86 -12.15 10.13
CA GLN A 200 44.05 -12.52 9.35
C GLN A 200 45.15 -11.47 9.58
N SER A 201 46.07 -11.78 10.50
CA SER A 201 47.51 -11.50 10.36
C SER A 201 48.25 -11.84 11.66
N VAL A 202 48.59 -13.12 11.86
CA VAL A 202 49.94 -13.49 12.31
C VAL A 202 50.27 -14.87 11.74
N GLN A 203 51.00 -14.91 10.62
CA GLN A 203 51.85 -16.04 10.25
C GLN A 203 53.31 -15.59 10.27
N GLY A 204 54.15 -16.33 11.00
CA GLY A 204 55.62 -16.34 10.96
C GLY A 204 56.29 -15.41 11.99
N ARG A 205 57.17 -15.85 12.91
CA ARG A 205 58.34 -16.69 12.67
C ARG A 205 58.99 -17.15 14.02
N ALA A 206 59.42 -18.42 14.04
CA ALA A 206 60.54 -19.04 14.78
C ALA A 206 60.62 -18.99 16.33
N ALA A 207 60.55 -20.17 16.97
CA ALA A 207 61.71 -20.86 17.56
C ALA A 207 61.31 -22.21 18.22
N LEU A 208 62.04 -23.27 17.86
CA LEU A 208 62.16 -24.56 18.56
C LEU A 208 62.81 -24.36 19.95
N PRO A 209 62.59 -25.22 20.98
CA PRO A 209 63.16 -26.57 20.96
C PRO A 209 62.34 -27.72 21.57
N ALA A 210 62.63 -28.90 21.00
CA ALA A 210 62.65 -30.26 21.51
C ALA A 210 62.18 -30.57 22.96
N LYS A 211 61.32 -31.59 23.06
CA LYS A 211 61.61 -32.82 23.84
C LYS A 211 60.83 -34.03 23.30
N ARG A 212 61.59 -35.10 23.02
CA ARG A 212 61.18 -36.50 22.87
C ARG A 212 60.36 -36.92 24.10
N SER A 213 59.44 -37.89 24.07
CA SER A 213 59.67 -39.31 23.74
C SER A 213 58.34 -40.07 23.74
N ALA A 214 58.24 -41.09 22.85
CA ALA A 214 57.73 -42.46 23.08
C ALA A 214 56.30 -42.62 23.70
N ASP A 215 55.45 -43.58 23.33
CA ASP A 215 55.62 -44.85 22.63
C ASP A 215 54.23 -45.44 22.34
N ALA A 216 54.23 -46.54 21.60
CA ALA A 216 53.21 -47.57 21.50
C ALA A 216 52.04 -47.41 20.51
N LYS A 217 51.88 -48.51 19.78
CA LYS A 217 51.16 -48.77 18.53
C LYS A 217 49.96 -49.73 18.85
N PRO A 218 49.32 -50.40 17.88
CA PRO A 218 47.89 -50.29 17.60
C PRO A 218 47.04 -51.49 18.09
N GLY A 219 45.72 -51.29 18.20
CA GLY A 219 44.75 -52.36 18.48
C GLY A 219 43.71 -52.51 17.38
N CYS A 220 43.89 -53.51 16.51
CA CYS A 220 42.88 -54.06 15.60
C CYS A 220 41.66 -54.62 16.36
N ARG A 221 40.45 -54.48 15.78
CA ARG A 221 39.48 -55.55 15.41
C ARG A 221 38.10 -54.93 15.17
N LEU A 222 37.54 -55.02 13.96
CA LEU A 222 36.70 -56.12 13.44
C LEU A 222 35.44 -56.38 14.28
N SER A 223 34.27 -56.06 13.72
CA SER A 223 33.18 -57.01 13.39
C SER A 223 31.91 -56.19 13.06
N LYS A 224 31.33 -56.35 11.87
CA LYS A 224 30.15 -57.19 11.57
C LYS A 224 28.93 -56.81 12.45
N SER A 225 27.69 -56.65 12.02
CA SER A 225 26.93 -56.80 10.77
C SER A 225 25.45 -56.93 11.20
N TRP A 226 24.48 -56.80 10.27
CA TRP A 226 23.02 -57.08 10.40
C TRP A 226 22.23 -55.96 11.11
N ARG A 227 20.99 -55.62 10.75
CA ARG A 227 19.96 -56.33 9.99
C ARG A 227 18.92 -55.34 9.46
N ARG A 228 18.35 -55.64 8.28
CA ARG A 228 17.10 -55.07 7.74
C ARG A 228 15.95 -55.24 8.75
N PHE A 229 15.02 -54.28 8.78
CA PHE A 229 13.61 -54.60 9.02
C PHE A 229 12.70 -53.71 8.16
N THR A 230 11.91 -54.40 7.34
CA THR A 230 10.76 -53.94 6.55
C THR A 230 9.47 -54.07 7.37
N ARG A 231 8.50 -53.16 7.19
CA ARG A 231 7.02 -53.37 7.13
C ARG A 231 6.36 -51.98 7.16
N SER A 232 5.62 -51.54 6.15
CA SER A 232 4.32 -51.99 5.61
C SER A 232 3.11 -51.61 6.48
N LEU A 233 2.32 -50.69 5.92
CA LEU A 233 0.86 -50.54 5.91
C LEU A 233 0.09 -50.45 7.24
N HIS A 234 -0.62 -49.33 7.39
CA HIS A 234 -2.07 -49.33 7.50
C HIS A 234 -2.66 -48.14 6.75
#